data_AF-F0YRA6-F1
#
_entry.id   AF-F0YRA6-F1
#
_cell.length_a   1.000
_cell.length_b   1.000
_cell.length_c   1.000
_cell.angle_alpha   90.00
_cell.angle_beta   90.00
_cell.angle_gamma   90.00
#
_symmetry.space_group_name_H-M   'P 1'
#
loop_
_entity.id
_entity.type
_entity.pdbx_description
1 polymer ?
#
loop_
_entity_poly.entity_id
_entity_poly.type
_entity_poly.pdbx_seq_one_letter_code
_entity_poly.pdbx_strand_id
1 'polypeptide(L)'
;MIDALEAAAWAVAGAAAVGALRRRLRRSAKKPALRRFPATAKFDDIWAAYERDGAVIVEDMLSPETLAKLRDETEASFRATAPGTAADDADVAEFWGGNTKRFTRLAARSRTFLDRVLVHPLLLRVADAELLPHCAQYWMNTGQM
;
A
#
# COMPACT_ATOMS: atom_id res chain seq x y z
N MET A 1 -2.09 -5.71 47.55
CA MET A 1 -3.54 -6.00 47.73
C MET A 1 -4.37 -5.26 46.67
N ILE A 2 -3.92 -5.33 45.40
CA ILE A 2 -4.65 -4.83 44.21
C ILE A 2 -4.70 -5.96 43.16
N ASP A 3 -3.70 -6.85 43.16
CA ASP A 3 -3.56 -7.96 42.19
C ASP A 3 -4.65 -9.05 42.32
N ALA A 4 -5.22 -9.26 43.51
CA ALA A 4 -6.25 -10.28 43.71
C ALA A 4 -7.64 -9.86 43.18
N LEU A 5 -7.91 -8.54 43.10
CA LEU A 5 -9.17 -8.00 42.56
C LEU A 5 -9.15 -7.93 41.03
N GLU A 6 -7.99 -7.67 40.40
CA GLU A 6 -7.85 -7.73 38.93
C GLU A 6 -7.93 -9.15 38.38
N ALA A 7 -7.35 -10.13 39.08
CA ALA A 7 -7.44 -11.54 38.68
C ALA A 7 -8.88 -12.07 38.77
N ALA A 8 -9.65 -11.66 39.78
CA ALA A 8 -11.04 -12.04 39.95
C ALA A 8 -11.95 -11.43 38.85
N ALA A 9 -11.67 -10.20 38.40
CA ALA A 9 -12.40 -9.60 37.28
C ALA A 9 -12.17 -10.34 35.94
N TRP A 10 -11.00 -10.95 35.76
CA TRP A 10 -10.67 -11.78 34.58
C TRP A 10 -11.38 -13.15 34.57
N ALA A 11 -11.78 -13.66 35.74
CA ALA A 11 -12.44 -14.96 35.87
C ALA A 11 -13.97 -14.90 35.62
N VAL A 12 -14.60 -13.74 35.80
CA VAL A 12 -16.07 -13.60 35.73
C VAL A 12 -16.57 -13.32 34.29
N ALA A 13 -15.75 -12.69 33.45
CA ALA A 13 -16.09 -12.49 32.04
C ALA A 13 -15.56 -13.68 31.22
N GLY A 14 -16.44 -14.61 30.84
CA GLY A 14 -16.07 -15.71 29.95
C GLY A 14 -15.36 -15.18 28.68
N ALA A 15 -14.43 -15.96 28.11
CA ALA A 15 -13.58 -15.56 26.98
C ALA A 15 -14.36 -14.93 25.81
N ALA A 16 -15.63 -15.30 25.62
CA ALA A 16 -16.54 -14.70 24.67
C ALA A 16 -16.90 -13.22 24.97
N ALA A 17 -17.13 -12.87 26.24
CA ALA A 17 -17.41 -11.51 26.70
C ALA A 17 -16.17 -10.61 26.61
N VAL A 18 -14.98 -11.13 26.97
CA VAL A 18 -13.70 -10.44 26.77
C VAL A 18 -13.41 -10.24 25.27
N GLY A 19 -13.70 -11.25 24.44
CA GLY A 19 -13.59 -11.15 22.98
C GLY A 19 -14.59 -10.16 22.36
N ALA A 20 -15.82 -10.11 22.86
CA ALA A 20 -16.83 -9.14 22.44
C ALA A 20 -16.46 -7.71 22.84
N LEU A 21 -15.97 -7.50 24.07
CA LEU A 21 -15.52 -6.20 24.57
C LEU A 21 -14.28 -5.72 23.79
N ARG A 22 -13.29 -6.59 23.53
CA ARG A 22 -12.13 -6.28 22.67
C ARG A 22 -12.53 -5.93 21.24
N ARG A 23 -13.49 -6.65 20.64
CA ARG A 23 -14.05 -6.33 19.32
C ARG A 23 -14.79 -4.99 19.34
N ARG A 24 -15.52 -4.67 20.41
CA ARG A 24 -16.27 -3.41 20.56
C ARG A 24 -15.33 -2.22 20.75
N LEU A 25 -14.27 -2.37 21.53
CA LEU A 25 -13.23 -1.34 21.73
C LEU A 25 -12.40 -1.10 20.45
N ARG A 26 -12.01 -2.16 19.73
CA ARG A 26 -11.34 -2.04 18.40
C ARG A 26 -12.24 -1.37 17.34
N ARG A 27 -13.56 -1.53 17.45
CA ARG A 27 -14.54 -0.92 16.54
C ARG A 27 -14.89 0.52 16.93
N SER A 28 -14.60 0.94 18.16
CA SER A 28 -14.88 2.28 18.69
C SER A 28 -13.71 3.25 18.54
N ALA A 29 -12.48 2.77 18.36
CA ALA A 29 -11.35 3.63 18.00
C ALA A 29 -11.54 4.10 16.56
N LYS A 30 -11.64 5.43 16.35
CA LYS A 30 -11.64 6.04 15.02
C LYS A 30 -10.38 5.54 14.30
N LYS A 31 -10.55 4.72 13.26
CA LYS A 31 -9.41 4.27 12.46
C LYS A 31 -8.67 5.51 11.96
N PRO A 32 -7.34 5.59 12.14
CA PRO A 32 -6.58 6.69 11.57
C PRO A 32 -6.85 6.73 10.06
N ALA A 33 -7.21 7.92 9.58
CA ALA A 33 -7.48 8.14 8.16
C ALA A 33 -6.20 8.64 7.50
N LEU A 34 -5.87 8.10 6.32
CA LEU A 34 -4.73 8.56 5.56
C LEU A 34 -4.93 10.02 5.15
N ARG A 35 -3.89 10.83 5.38
CA ARG A 35 -3.84 12.20 4.89
C ARG A 35 -3.84 12.20 3.36
N ARG A 36 -4.58 13.14 2.78
CA ARG A 36 -4.71 13.33 1.34
C ARG A 36 -4.15 14.69 0.94
N PHE A 37 -3.43 14.76 -0.16
CA PHE A 37 -2.83 15.97 -0.70
C PHE A 37 -3.02 16.02 -2.21
N PRO A 38 -3.27 17.19 -2.82
CA PRO A 38 -3.11 17.34 -4.26
C PRO A 38 -1.63 17.18 -4.63
N ALA A 39 -1.32 16.73 -5.84
CA ALA A 39 0.06 16.61 -6.34
C ALA A 39 0.85 17.93 -6.35
N THR A 40 0.16 19.08 -6.27
CA THR A 40 0.74 20.42 -6.20
C THR A 40 1.05 20.89 -4.76
N ALA A 41 0.71 20.09 -3.74
CA ALA A 41 1.03 20.43 -2.36
C ALA A 41 2.55 20.51 -2.14
N LYS A 42 2.96 21.26 -1.11
CA LYS A 42 4.36 21.34 -0.73
C LYS A 42 4.84 19.96 -0.28
N PHE A 43 6.00 19.56 -0.77
CA PHE A 43 6.59 18.28 -0.43
C PHE A 43 6.79 18.12 1.08
N ASP A 44 7.22 19.16 1.79
CA ASP A 44 7.48 19.08 3.24
C ASP A 44 6.19 18.72 4.02
N ASP A 45 5.03 19.17 3.56
CA ASP A 45 3.74 18.82 4.17
C ASP A 45 3.37 17.34 3.90
N ILE A 46 3.64 16.86 2.69
CA ILE A 46 3.44 15.45 2.29
C ILE A 46 4.41 14.56 3.10
N TRP A 47 5.68 14.96 3.17
CA TRP A 47 6.77 14.24 3.83
C TRP A 47 6.53 14.13 5.34
N ALA A 48 6.22 15.24 6.01
CA ALA A 48 5.94 15.23 7.44
C ALA A 48 4.71 14.36 7.80
N ALA A 49 3.71 14.28 6.90
CA ALA A 49 2.60 13.36 7.08
C ALA A 49 2.99 11.90 6.83
N TYR A 50 3.83 11.63 5.82
CA TYR A 50 4.36 10.31 5.54
C TYR A 50 5.22 9.77 6.69
N GLU A 51 6.16 10.56 7.21
CA GLU A 51 6.99 10.16 8.35
C GLU A 51 6.17 9.86 9.61
N ARG A 52 5.13 10.66 9.86
CA ARG A 52 4.25 10.45 11.03
C ARG A 52 3.33 9.24 10.88
N ASP A 53 2.70 9.08 9.72
CA ASP A 53 1.60 8.13 9.51
C ASP A 53 2.04 6.83 8.82
N GLY A 54 3.25 6.79 8.24
CA GLY A 54 3.76 5.70 7.40
C GLY A 54 3.12 5.61 6.01
N ALA A 55 2.09 6.42 5.72
CA ALA A 55 1.41 6.45 4.44
C ALA A 55 0.62 7.75 4.22
N VAL A 56 0.53 8.17 2.96
CA VAL A 56 -0.28 9.30 2.48
C VAL A 56 -0.92 8.95 1.15
N ILE A 57 -1.96 9.69 0.78
CA ILE A 57 -2.54 9.62 -0.57
C ILE A 57 -2.23 10.95 -1.27
N VAL A 58 -1.62 10.86 -2.44
CA VAL A 58 -1.43 12.01 -3.32
C VAL A 58 -2.38 11.88 -4.50
N GLU A 59 -3.27 12.86 -4.62
CA GLU A 59 -4.31 12.93 -5.64
C GLU A 59 -3.76 13.58 -6.91
N ASP A 60 -4.26 13.11 -8.06
CA ASP A 60 -3.95 13.67 -9.38
C ASP A 60 -2.46 13.72 -9.73
N MET A 61 -1.68 12.75 -9.22
CA MET A 61 -0.25 12.63 -9.53
C MET A 61 0.01 12.36 -11.01
N LEU A 62 -0.89 11.65 -11.70
CA LEU A 62 -0.79 11.37 -13.13
C LEU A 62 -1.90 12.11 -13.88
N SER A 63 -1.55 12.75 -14.99
CA SER A 63 -2.55 13.40 -15.84
C SER A 63 -3.54 12.38 -16.42
N PRO A 64 -4.80 12.77 -16.71
CA PRO A 64 -5.77 11.88 -17.34
C PRO A 64 -5.26 11.25 -18.64
N GLU A 65 -4.47 11.99 -19.42
CA GLU A 65 -3.84 11.49 -20.65
C GLU A 65 -2.80 10.39 -20.35
N THR A 66 -1.93 10.61 -19.35
CA THR A 66 -0.92 9.64 -18.93
C THR A 66 -1.58 8.35 -18.45
N LEU A 67 -2.65 8.47 -17.66
CA LEU A 67 -3.43 7.34 -17.19
C LEU A 67 -4.10 6.57 -18.34
N ALA A 68 -4.69 7.28 -19.31
CA ALA A 68 -5.30 6.66 -20.47
C ALA A 68 -4.26 5.88 -21.29
N LYS A 69 -3.12 6.49 -21.63
CA LYS A 69 -2.04 5.81 -22.37
C LYS A 69 -1.48 4.60 -21.63
N LEU A 70 -1.25 4.72 -20.31
CA LEU A 70 -0.77 3.61 -19.49
C LEU A 70 -1.74 2.42 -19.52
N ARG A 71 -3.05 2.70 -19.44
CA ARG A 71 -4.10 1.67 -19.55
C ARG A 71 -4.09 1.03 -20.94
N ASP A 72 -4.03 1.83 -22.01
CA ASP A 72 -4.05 1.32 -23.37
C ASP A 72 -2.83 0.42 -23.67
N GLU A 73 -1.64 0.84 -23.23
CA GLU A 73 -0.40 0.08 -23.39
C GLU A 73 -0.39 -1.22 -22.58
N THR A 74 -1.12 -1.29 -21.46
CA THR A 74 -1.16 -2.47 -20.58
C THR A 74 -2.37 -3.38 -20.80
N GLU A 75 -3.39 -2.94 -21.55
CA GLU A 75 -4.66 -3.65 -21.77
C GLU A 75 -4.46 -5.07 -22.31
N ALA A 76 -3.59 -5.25 -23.30
CA ALA A 76 -3.30 -6.58 -23.85
C ALA A 76 -2.69 -7.51 -22.79
N SER A 77 -1.80 -6.99 -21.93
CA SER A 77 -1.21 -7.77 -20.83
C SER A 77 -2.27 -8.12 -19.79
N PHE A 78 -3.16 -7.19 -19.47
CA PHE A 78 -4.25 -7.43 -18.53
C PHE A 78 -5.23 -8.50 -19.02
N ARG A 79 -5.59 -8.48 -20.32
CA ARG A 79 -6.44 -9.50 -20.94
C ARG A 79 -5.79 -10.88 -20.94
N ALA A 80 -4.51 -10.96 -21.28
CA ALA A 80 -3.76 -12.22 -21.35
C ALA A 80 -3.43 -12.81 -19.97
N THR A 81 -3.45 -12.01 -18.91
CA THR A 81 -3.14 -12.47 -17.54
C THR A 81 -4.34 -13.19 -16.94
N ALA A 82 -4.14 -14.47 -16.59
CA ALA A 82 -5.11 -15.23 -15.79
C ALA A 82 -5.07 -14.75 -14.32
N PRO A 83 -6.19 -14.78 -13.59
CA PRO A 83 -6.19 -14.49 -12.16
C PRO A 83 -5.53 -15.64 -11.37
N GLY A 84 -4.97 -15.31 -10.20
CA GLY A 84 -4.27 -16.26 -9.33
C GLY A 84 -2.77 -16.36 -9.59
N THR A 85 -2.11 -17.25 -8.86
CA THR A 85 -0.69 -17.57 -9.05
C THR A 85 -0.53 -18.72 -10.05
N ALA A 86 0.55 -18.69 -10.83
CA ALA A 86 0.98 -19.84 -11.64
C ALA A 86 1.91 -20.78 -10.85
N ALA A 87 2.30 -20.39 -9.63
CA ALA A 87 3.12 -21.23 -8.76
C ALA A 87 2.28 -22.39 -8.22
N ASP A 88 2.85 -23.60 -8.26
CA ASP A 88 2.27 -24.79 -7.66
C ASP A 88 2.66 -24.86 -6.18
N ASP A 89 2.26 -23.83 -5.42
CA ASP A 89 2.51 -23.68 -3.99
C ASP A 89 1.23 -23.18 -3.31
N ALA A 90 0.73 -23.98 -2.36
CA ALA A 90 -0.53 -23.73 -1.69
C ALA A 90 -0.51 -22.46 -0.82
N ASP A 91 0.62 -22.18 -0.17
CA ASP A 91 0.76 -21.00 0.70
C ASP A 91 0.82 -19.72 -0.16
N VAL A 92 1.50 -19.80 -1.31
CA VAL A 92 1.53 -18.71 -2.29
C VAL A 92 0.13 -18.48 -2.88
N ALA A 93 -0.59 -19.55 -3.21
CA ALA A 93 -1.94 -19.45 -3.75
C ALA A 93 -2.93 -18.83 -2.75
N GLU A 94 -2.84 -19.21 -1.47
CA GLU A 94 -3.63 -18.60 -0.40
C GLU A 94 -3.30 -17.13 -0.23
N PHE A 95 -2.02 -16.77 -0.13
CA PHE A 95 -1.60 -15.39 0.10
C PHE A 95 -1.92 -14.47 -1.08
N TRP A 96 -1.77 -14.94 -2.32
CA TRP A 96 -1.98 -14.12 -3.53
C TRP A 96 -3.45 -14.00 -3.90
N GLY A 97 -4.26 -15.00 -3.54
CA GLY A 97 -5.68 -15.08 -3.86
C GLY A 97 -5.95 -15.47 -5.31
N GLY A 98 -7.04 -16.22 -5.53
CA GLY A 98 -7.40 -16.74 -6.86
C GLY A 98 -8.03 -15.75 -7.83
N ASN A 99 -8.32 -14.51 -7.40
CA ASN A 99 -9.05 -13.51 -8.20
C ASN A 99 -8.22 -12.28 -8.58
N THR A 100 -6.95 -12.23 -8.16
CA THR A 100 -6.05 -11.13 -8.49
C THR A 100 -5.32 -11.44 -9.78
N LYS A 101 -5.43 -10.59 -10.78
CA LYS A 101 -4.52 -10.59 -11.94
C LYS A 101 -3.27 -9.82 -11.55
N ARG A 102 -2.10 -10.41 -11.79
CA ARG A 102 -0.81 -9.76 -11.53
C ARG A 102 0.14 -9.99 -12.68
N PHE A 103 0.69 -8.92 -13.25
CA PHE A 103 1.77 -9.00 -14.21
C PHE A 103 2.85 -7.95 -13.94
N THR A 104 4.09 -8.35 -14.18
CA THR A 104 5.28 -7.53 -13.92
C THR A 104 5.87 -6.99 -15.22
N ARG A 105 7.03 -6.32 -15.12
CA ARG A 105 7.80 -5.75 -16.24
C ARG A 105 7.09 -4.58 -16.91
N LEU A 106 6.44 -3.70 -16.12
CA LEU A 106 5.76 -2.52 -16.66
C LEU A 106 6.67 -1.64 -17.53
N ALA A 107 7.95 -1.46 -17.16
CA ALA A 107 8.93 -0.73 -17.95
C ALA A 107 9.16 -1.30 -19.37
N ALA A 108 9.01 -2.61 -19.55
CA ALA A 108 9.12 -3.26 -20.86
C ALA A 108 7.79 -3.29 -21.64
N ARG A 109 6.67 -3.05 -20.96
CA ARG A 109 5.32 -3.12 -21.53
C ARG A 109 4.73 -1.75 -21.86
N SER A 110 5.18 -0.71 -21.17
CA SER A 110 4.62 0.63 -21.26
C SER A 110 5.75 1.65 -21.32
N ARG A 111 5.86 2.33 -22.46
CA ARG A 111 6.76 3.47 -22.60
C ARG A 111 6.29 4.62 -21.72
N THR A 112 4.97 4.79 -21.57
CA THR A 112 4.38 5.77 -20.67
C THR A 112 4.80 5.55 -19.22
N PHE A 113 4.82 4.30 -18.74
CA PHE A 113 5.34 3.97 -17.40
C PHE A 113 6.80 4.40 -17.26
N LEU A 114 7.66 3.98 -18.20
CA LEU A 114 9.09 4.26 -18.16
C LEU A 114 9.41 5.76 -18.19
N ASP A 115 8.78 6.51 -19.10
CA ASP A 115 9.11 7.90 -19.37
C ASP A 115 8.39 8.91 -18.48
N ARG A 116 7.30 8.51 -17.81
CA ARG A 116 6.42 9.45 -17.08
C ARG A 116 6.14 9.04 -15.63
N VAL A 117 5.90 7.76 -15.38
CA VAL A 117 5.51 7.28 -14.04
C VAL A 117 6.74 6.96 -13.19
N LEU A 118 7.65 6.15 -13.73
CA LEU A 118 8.85 5.70 -13.01
C LEU A 118 9.76 6.87 -12.61
N VAL A 119 9.83 7.88 -13.46
CA VAL A 119 10.64 9.08 -13.29
C VAL A 119 9.83 10.28 -12.80
N HIS A 120 8.63 10.06 -12.23
CA HIS A 120 7.78 11.15 -11.76
C HIS A 120 8.48 11.95 -10.65
N PRO A 121 8.53 13.31 -10.72
CA PRO A 121 9.31 14.11 -9.78
C PRO A 121 8.99 13.87 -8.30
N LEU A 122 7.70 13.71 -7.97
CA LEU A 122 7.30 13.40 -6.59
C LEU A 122 7.75 12.00 -6.15
N LEU A 123 7.71 11.00 -7.03
CA LEU A 123 8.15 9.64 -6.71
C LEU A 123 9.66 9.62 -6.44
N LEU A 124 10.43 10.29 -7.30
CA LEU A 124 11.88 10.45 -7.13
C LEU A 124 12.22 11.21 -5.84
N ARG A 125 11.53 12.32 -5.54
CA ARG A 125 11.76 13.06 -4.27
C ARG A 125 11.49 12.22 -3.03
N VAL A 126 10.44 11.39 -3.03
CA VAL A 126 10.15 10.46 -1.93
C VAL A 126 11.25 9.40 -1.83
N ALA A 127 11.66 8.81 -2.96
CA ALA A 127 12.73 7.80 -2.97
C ALA A 127 14.08 8.38 -2.53
N ASP A 128 14.42 9.60 -2.95
CA ASP A 128 15.63 10.32 -2.54
C ASP A 128 15.64 10.55 -1.03
N ALA A 129 14.54 11.07 -0.48
CA ALA A 129 14.43 11.38 0.94
C ALA A 129 14.45 10.12 1.82
N GLU A 130 13.84 9.02 1.37
CA GLU A 130 13.77 7.77 2.13
C GLU A 130 15.04 6.92 2.01
N LEU A 131 15.61 6.80 0.80
CA LEU A 131 16.61 5.75 0.52
C LEU A 131 18.05 6.28 0.55
N LEU A 132 18.32 7.48 0.02
CA LEU A 132 19.70 7.99 -0.09
C LEU A 132 20.41 8.23 1.27
N PRO A 133 19.72 8.48 2.39
CA PRO A 133 20.37 8.47 3.71
C PRO A 133 20.97 7.09 4.09
N HIS A 134 20.54 6.03 3.42
CA HIS A 134 20.87 4.64 3.76
C HIS A 134 21.60 3.87 2.65
N CYS A 135 21.65 4.40 1.42
CA CYS A 135 22.37 3.80 0.31
C CYS A 135 22.96 4.84 -0.65
N ALA A 136 23.99 4.46 -1.40
CA ALA A 136 24.60 5.35 -2.40
C ALA A 136 23.66 5.63 -3.58
N GLN A 137 22.90 4.62 -4.00
CA GLN A 137 21.97 4.66 -5.13
C GLN A 137 20.83 3.66 -4.92
N TYR A 138 19.71 3.86 -5.61
CA TYR A 138 18.56 2.96 -5.63
C TYR A 138 18.08 2.70 -7.06
N TRP A 139 17.35 1.61 -7.25
CA TRP A 139 16.67 1.29 -8.50
C TRP A 139 15.26 0.75 -8.23
N MET A 140 14.45 0.64 -9.28
CA MET A 140 13.16 -0.03 -9.19
C MET A 140 13.34 -1.53 -8.99
N ASN A 141 12.80 -2.08 -7.89
CA ASN A 141 12.71 -3.53 -7.69
C ASN A 141 11.71 -4.16 -8.68
N THR A 142 10.45 -3.72 -8.63
CA THR A 142 9.41 -4.18 -9.56
C THR A 142 8.35 -3.09 -9.79
N GLY A 143 7.86 -3.02 -11.03
CA GLY A 143 6.62 -2.36 -11.39
C GLY A 143 5.64 -3.43 -11.83
N GLN A 144 4.48 -3.48 -11.17
CA GLN A 144 3.46 -4.50 -11.37
C GLN A 144 2.05 -3.90 -11.31
N MET A 145 1.13 -4.49 -12.09
CA MET A 145 -0.31 -4.26 -12.04
C MET A 145 -1.03 -5.56 -11.76
#